data_AF-A0A935RNW6-F1
#
_entry.id   AF-A0A935RNW6-F1
#
_cell.length_a   1.000
_cell.length_b   1.000
_cell.length_c   1.000
_cell.angle_alpha   90.00
_cell.angle_beta   90.00
_cell.angle_gamma   90.00
#
_symmetry.space_group_name_H-M   'P 1'
#
loop_
_entity.id
_entity.type
_entity.pdbx_description
1 polymer ?
#
loop_
_entity_poly.entity_id
_entity_poly.type
_entity_poly.pdbx_seq_one_letter_code
_entity_poly.pdbx_strand_id
1 'polypeptide(L)'
;MLSAFLDNELDESQAGLVREHLAVCNDCAVVCEDLSAILFTCTAETSDDIMPSNAKAMWCRISNTIESEIKPPTATQPEPPKGRFWRLSLPQLASAVLGIAIISSLLTVVGIRNYLQPSGDDFTTRSAATMSTFEKVLAKVGLMDTPQRSRERRIQEQQAAISYWNDRVQARRVQWDRVTRDAFDRNLKVIDESVAQYMQILKQDPEDELSVEMLDAVMSDKMSLLRDFADL
;
A
#
# COMPACT_ATOMS: atom_id res chain seq x y z
N MET A 1 -26.53 -9.56 12.31
CA MET A 1 -27.17 -9.90 11.02
C MET A 1 -27.33 -8.67 10.14
N LEU A 2 -27.86 -7.55 10.65
CA LEU A 2 -28.01 -6.33 9.85
C LEU A 2 -26.67 -5.68 9.42
N SER A 3 -25.65 -5.67 10.28
CA SER A 3 -24.29 -5.21 9.90
C SER A 3 -23.73 -6.04 8.75
N ALA A 4 -23.67 -7.37 8.89
CA ALA A 4 -23.22 -8.27 7.81
C ALA A 4 -24.02 -8.12 6.49
N PHE A 5 -25.25 -7.61 6.55
CA PHE A 5 -26.06 -7.28 5.37
C PHE A 5 -25.60 -5.99 4.69
N LEU A 6 -25.29 -4.97 5.49
CA LEU A 6 -24.70 -3.72 5.00
C LEU A 6 -23.27 -3.90 4.50
N ASP A 7 -22.51 -4.80 5.12
CA ASP A 7 -21.14 -5.15 4.75
C ASP A 7 -21.07 -6.15 3.56
N ASN A 8 -22.23 -6.59 3.04
CA ASN A 8 -22.37 -7.53 1.93
C ASN A 8 -21.68 -8.90 2.15
N GLU A 9 -21.60 -9.35 3.40
CA GLU A 9 -21.00 -10.63 3.80
C GLU A 9 -21.99 -11.80 3.84
N LEU A 10 -23.29 -11.52 3.61
CA LEU A 10 -24.33 -12.54 3.54
C LEU A 10 -24.45 -13.15 2.15
N ASP A 11 -24.71 -14.46 2.13
CA ASP A 11 -25.11 -15.18 0.92
C ASP A 11 -26.44 -14.60 0.37
N GLU A 12 -26.62 -14.63 -0.95
CA GLU A 12 -27.79 -14.07 -1.64
C GLU A 12 -29.13 -14.58 -1.08
N SER A 13 -29.15 -15.85 -0.65
CA SER A 13 -30.31 -16.47 0.01
C SER A 13 -30.67 -15.81 1.35
N GLN A 14 -29.68 -15.50 2.17
CA GLN A 14 -29.87 -14.87 3.48
C GLN A 14 -30.11 -13.37 3.35
N ALA A 15 -29.46 -12.71 2.38
CA ALA A 15 -29.74 -11.33 2.03
C ALA A 15 -31.19 -11.13 1.57
N GLY A 16 -31.75 -12.08 0.82
CA GLY A 16 -33.16 -12.10 0.44
C GLY A 16 -34.12 -12.09 1.63
N LEU A 17 -33.87 -12.94 2.62
CA LEU A 17 -34.69 -13.02 3.84
C LEU A 17 -34.62 -11.72 4.67
N VAL A 18 -33.45 -11.10 4.76
CA VAL A 18 -33.29 -9.82 5.46
C VAL A 18 -34.04 -8.70 4.72
N ARG A 19 -33.98 -8.64 3.38
CA ARG A 19 -34.77 -7.67 2.59
C ARG A 19 -36.27 -7.83 2.77
N GLU A 20 -36.76 -9.07 2.78
CA GLU A 20 -38.17 -9.36 3.04
C GLU A 20 -38.59 -8.93 4.45
N HIS A 21 -37.74 -9.18 5.46
CA HIS A 21 -38.00 -8.74 6.82
C HIS A 21 -38.00 -7.21 6.98
N LEU A 22 -37.06 -6.51 6.34
CA LEU A 22 -36.98 -5.05 6.35
C LEU A 22 -38.20 -4.39 5.68
N ALA A 23 -38.82 -5.05 4.69
CA ALA A 23 -40.05 -4.57 4.07
C ALA A 23 -41.27 -4.64 5.00
N VAL A 24 -41.23 -5.48 6.04
CA VAL A 24 -42.37 -5.74 6.94
C VAL A 24 -42.16 -5.13 8.33
N CYS A 25 -40.92 -5.06 8.82
CA CYS A 25 -40.59 -4.53 10.15
C CYS A 25 -39.99 -3.12 10.09
N ASN A 26 -40.81 -2.13 10.47
CA ASN A 26 -40.41 -0.72 10.48
C ASN A 26 -39.24 -0.43 11.44
N ASP A 27 -39.21 -1.08 12.62
CA ASP A 27 -38.16 -0.86 13.60
C ASP A 27 -36.78 -1.29 13.09
N CYS A 28 -36.72 -2.43 12.38
CA CYS A 28 -35.49 -2.88 11.74
C CYS A 28 -35.11 -2.03 10.53
N ALA A 29 -36.10 -1.47 9.80
CA ALA A 29 -35.85 -0.56 8.69
C ALA A 29 -35.19 0.75 9.17
N VAL A 30 -35.70 1.35 10.25
CA VAL A 30 -35.12 2.58 10.84
C VAL A 30 -33.68 2.34 11.29
N VAL A 31 -33.39 1.23 11.98
CA VAL A 31 -32.01 0.90 12.39
C VAL A 31 -31.10 0.69 11.18
N CYS A 32 -31.62 0.12 10.09
CA CYS A 32 -30.87 -0.04 8.84
C CYS A 32 -30.56 1.30 8.19
N GLU A 33 -31.51 2.23 8.19
CA GLU A 33 -31.34 3.60 7.69
C GLU A 33 -30.29 4.35 8.52
N ASP A 34 -30.36 4.30 9.85
CA ASP A 34 -29.40 4.94 10.75
C ASP A 34 -27.96 4.43 10.52
N LEU A 35 -27.79 3.10 10.41
CA LEU A 35 -26.48 2.50 10.12
C LEU A 35 -25.97 2.91 8.73
N SER A 36 -26.85 2.96 7.73
CA SER A 36 -26.48 3.41 6.38
C SER A 36 -26.07 4.88 6.34
N ALA A 37 -26.69 5.74 7.16
CA ALA A 37 -26.34 7.14 7.28
C ALA A 37 -24.93 7.32 7.88
N ILE A 38 -24.58 6.53 8.90
CA ILE A 38 -23.23 6.53 9.48
C ILE A 38 -22.18 6.11 8.44
N LEU A 39 -22.44 5.04 7.69
CA LEU A 39 -21.53 4.58 6.62
C LEU A 39 -21.36 5.65 5.53
N PHE A 40 -22.43 6.36 5.17
CA PHE A 40 -22.36 7.44 4.19
C PHE A 40 -21.47 8.59 4.68
N THR A 41 -21.58 8.99 5.95
CA THR A 41 -20.72 10.03 6.53
C THR A 41 -19.25 9.59 6.59
N CYS A 42 -18.97 8.37 7.05
CA CYS A 42 -17.60 7.86 7.12
C CYS A 42 -16.95 7.75 5.73
N THR A 43 -17.70 7.26 4.72
CA THR A 43 -17.18 7.14 3.35
C THR A 43 -16.91 8.50 2.71
N ALA A 44 -17.75 9.51 2.97
CA ALA A 44 -17.55 10.87 2.50
C ALA A 44 -16.27 11.51 3.10
N GLU A 45 -15.97 11.29 4.37
CA GLU A 45 -14.76 11.83 5.01
C GLU A 45 -13.47 11.16 4.49
N THR A 46 -13.52 9.87 4.15
CA THR A 46 -12.36 9.15 3.55
C THR A 46 -12.15 9.40 2.05
N SER A 47 -13.11 10.04 1.36
CA SER A 47 -13.10 10.21 -0.10
C SER A 47 -12.13 11.28 -0.59
N ASP A 48 -11.72 12.23 0.25
CA ASP A 48 -10.88 13.37 -0.18
C ASP A 48 -9.40 12.98 -0.40
N ASP A 49 -8.96 11.81 0.08
CA ASP A 49 -7.54 11.43 0.13
C ASP A 49 -7.12 10.42 -0.96
N ILE A 50 -8.06 9.90 -1.77
CA ILE A 50 -7.78 8.91 -2.81
C ILE A 50 -8.39 9.34 -4.14
N MET A 51 -8.02 10.52 -4.64
CA MET A 51 -8.29 10.86 -6.03
C MET A 51 -7.17 10.28 -6.90
N PRO A 52 -7.43 9.28 -7.76
CA PRO A 52 -6.40 8.72 -8.63
C PRO A 52 -5.92 9.82 -9.58
N SER A 53 -4.60 9.90 -9.81
CA SER A 53 -3.97 10.90 -10.69
C SER A 53 -4.52 10.92 -12.13
N ASN A 54 -5.30 9.90 -12.51
CA ASN A 54 -5.98 9.79 -13.81
C ASN A 54 -7.51 9.67 -13.71
N ALA A 55 -8.14 10.29 -12.70
CA ALA A 55 -9.61 10.24 -12.53
C ALA A 55 -10.37 10.70 -13.78
N LYS A 56 -9.88 11.73 -14.48
CA LYS A 56 -10.53 12.28 -15.68
C LYS A 56 -10.56 11.31 -16.86
N ALA A 57 -9.46 10.60 -17.18
CA ALA A 57 -9.49 9.67 -18.30
C ALA A 57 -10.25 8.38 -17.96
N MET A 58 -10.24 7.95 -16.69
CA MET A 58 -11.08 6.84 -16.24
C MET A 58 -12.55 7.18 -16.38
N TRP A 59 -12.98 8.38 -15.96
CA TRP A 59 -14.36 8.83 -16.18
C TRP A 59 -14.69 8.86 -17.68
N CYS A 60 -13.86 9.46 -18.53
CA CYS A 60 -14.13 9.44 -19.98
C CYS A 60 -14.31 8.02 -20.53
N ARG A 61 -13.52 7.04 -20.04
CA ARG A 61 -13.68 5.64 -20.43
C ARG A 61 -14.99 5.03 -19.94
N ILE A 62 -15.34 5.23 -18.67
CA ILE A 62 -16.57 4.73 -18.07
C ILE A 62 -17.80 5.32 -18.78
N SER A 63 -17.81 6.64 -19.04
CA SER A 63 -18.89 7.32 -19.77
C SER A 63 -19.08 6.71 -21.16
N ASN A 64 -17.98 6.54 -21.91
CA ASN A 64 -18.03 5.96 -23.25
C ASN A 64 -18.56 4.52 -23.24
N THR A 65 -18.20 3.71 -22.23
CA THR A 65 -18.69 2.34 -22.09
C THR A 65 -20.19 2.32 -21.78
N ILE A 66 -20.64 3.12 -20.81
CA ILE A 66 -22.06 3.22 -20.45
C ILE A 66 -22.89 3.71 -21.64
N GLU A 67 -22.44 4.76 -22.34
CA GLU A 67 -23.11 5.27 -23.55
C GLU A 67 -23.16 4.24 -24.69
N SER A 68 -22.16 3.35 -24.77
CA SER A 68 -22.15 2.27 -25.76
C SER A 68 -23.10 1.11 -25.41
N GLU A 69 -23.35 0.86 -24.13
CA GLU A 69 -24.30 -0.18 -23.67
C GLU A 69 -25.76 0.29 -23.72
N ILE A 70 -26.01 1.58 -23.48
CA ILE A 70 -27.36 2.17 -23.49
C ILE A 70 -27.87 2.40 -24.93
N LYS A 71 -26.98 2.46 -25.92
CA LYS A 71 -27.39 2.65 -27.31
C LYS A 71 -28.12 1.40 -27.82
N PRO A 72 -29.38 1.51 -28.29
CA PRO A 72 -30.11 0.36 -28.82
C PRO A 72 -29.35 -0.22 -30.02
N PRO A 73 -29.42 -1.56 -30.24
CA PRO A 73 -28.67 -2.24 -31.29
C PRO A 73 -29.09 -1.66 -32.64
N THR A 74 -28.24 -0.77 -33.17
CA THR A 74 -28.40 -0.26 -34.52
C THR A 74 -28.05 -1.41 -35.44
N ALA A 75 -29.02 -1.74 -36.31
CA ALA A 75 -28.99 -2.75 -37.35
C ALA A 75 -27.59 -3.22 -37.77
N THR A 76 -27.43 -4.54 -37.72
CA THR A 76 -26.38 -5.36 -38.34
C THR A 76 -25.87 -4.74 -39.65
N GLN A 77 -24.75 -4.01 -39.57
CA GLN A 77 -23.85 -3.89 -40.70
C GLN A 77 -22.76 -4.97 -40.52
N PRO A 78 -22.44 -5.76 -41.56
CA PRO A 78 -21.32 -6.68 -41.48
C PRO A 78 -20.03 -5.86 -41.33
N GLU A 79 -19.47 -5.86 -40.13
CA GLU A 79 -18.15 -5.31 -39.89
C GLU A 79 -17.12 -6.08 -40.74
N PRO A 80 -16.24 -5.40 -41.49
CA PRO A 80 -15.09 -6.07 -42.09
C PRO A 80 -14.23 -6.62 -40.95
N PRO A 81 -13.67 -7.83 -41.06
CA PRO A 81 -12.95 -8.47 -39.98
C PRO A 81 -11.70 -7.64 -39.61
N LYS A 82 -11.82 -6.79 -38.58
CA LYS A 82 -10.69 -6.27 -37.81
C LYS A 82 -10.29 -7.28 -36.75
N GLY A 83 -10.10 -8.53 -37.18
CA GLY A 83 -9.16 -9.39 -36.51
C GLY A 83 -7.79 -8.76 -36.72
N ARG A 84 -7.21 -8.17 -35.67
CA ARG A 84 -5.74 -8.05 -35.58
C ARG A 84 -5.20 -9.47 -35.50
N PHE A 85 -5.16 -10.13 -36.65
CA PHE A 85 -4.40 -11.34 -36.85
C PHE A 85 -2.95 -10.95 -36.58
N TRP A 86 -2.46 -11.34 -35.42
CA TRP A 86 -1.04 -11.52 -35.20
C TRP A 86 -0.53 -12.44 -36.30
N ARG A 87 -0.03 -11.84 -37.38
CA ARG A 87 0.82 -12.53 -38.34
C ARG A 87 2.16 -12.77 -37.66
N LEU A 88 2.18 -13.70 -36.71
CA LEU A 88 3.43 -14.32 -36.30
C LEU A 88 3.88 -15.15 -37.49
N SER A 89 4.90 -14.64 -38.17
CA SER A 89 5.53 -15.33 -39.28
C SER A 89 6.01 -16.71 -38.77
N LEU A 90 5.85 -17.78 -39.56
CA LEU A 90 6.36 -19.11 -39.23
C LEU A 90 7.80 -19.14 -38.67
N PRO A 91 8.76 -18.28 -39.09
CA PRO A 91 10.08 -18.20 -38.44
C PRO A 91 10.08 -17.62 -37.01
N GLN A 92 9.11 -16.78 -36.62
CA GLN A 92 8.98 -16.26 -35.25
C GLN A 92 8.47 -17.31 -34.25
N LEU A 93 7.66 -18.29 -34.70
CA LEU A 93 7.27 -19.41 -33.83
C LEU A 93 8.43 -20.37 -33.59
N ALA A 94 9.28 -20.61 -34.61
CA ALA A 94 10.45 -21.47 -34.47
C ALA A 94 11.48 -20.91 -33.48
N SER A 95 11.75 -19.59 -33.52
CA SER A 95 12.68 -18.95 -32.59
C SER A 95 12.15 -18.93 -31.15
N ALA A 96 10.85 -18.70 -30.96
CA ALA A 96 10.22 -18.73 -29.65
C ALA A 96 10.29 -20.14 -29.02
N VAL A 97 10.03 -21.20 -29.79
CA VAL A 97 10.14 -22.58 -29.32
C VAL A 97 11.59 -22.91 -28.95
N LEU A 98 12.57 -22.48 -29.75
CA LEU A 98 13.99 -22.69 -29.44
C LEU A 98 14.40 -21.95 -28.15
N GLY A 99 13.94 -20.70 -27.98
CA GLY A 99 14.20 -19.90 -26.78
C GLY A 99 13.62 -20.53 -25.52
N ILE A 100 12.36 -20.98 -25.58
CA ILE A 100 11.69 -21.66 -24.46
C ILE A 100 12.40 -22.97 -24.13
N ALA A 101 12.83 -23.75 -25.12
CA ALA A 101 13.57 -25.00 -24.91
C ALA A 101 14.94 -24.76 -24.24
N ILE A 102 15.67 -23.72 -24.65
CA ILE A 102 16.96 -23.34 -24.04
C ILE A 102 16.77 -22.89 -22.59
N ILE A 103 15.77 -22.03 -22.33
CA ILE A 103 15.47 -21.54 -20.97
C ILE A 103 15.02 -22.69 -20.06
N SER A 104 14.13 -23.57 -20.54
CA SER A 104 13.68 -24.77 -19.83
C SER A 104 14.85 -25.70 -19.49
N SER A 105 15.74 -25.95 -20.45
CA SER A 105 16.94 -26.77 -20.24
C SER A 105 17.89 -26.15 -19.21
N LEU A 106 18.14 -24.83 -19.30
CA LEU A 106 18.96 -24.11 -18.33
C LEU A 106 18.37 -24.16 -16.92
N LEU A 107 17.05 -23.94 -16.78
CA LEU A 107 16.37 -24.03 -15.49
C LEU A 107 16.43 -25.45 -14.91
N THR A 108 16.31 -26.47 -15.75
CA THR A 108 16.41 -27.88 -15.33
C THR A 108 17.83 -28.22 -14.87
N VAL A 109 18.86 -27.76 -15.59
CA VAL A 109 20.27 -27.97 -15.21
C VAL A 109 20.61 -27.23 -13.91
N VAL A 110 20.15 -25.98 -13.75
CA VAL A 110 20.36 -25.21 -12.52
C VAL A 110 19.61 -25.84 -11.34
N GLY A 111 18.38 -26.29 -11.55
CA GLY A 111 17.58 -27.00 -10.54
C GLY A 111 18.25 -28.29 -10.07
N ILE A 112 18.76 -29.10 -11.00
CA ILE A 112 19.44 -30.37 -10.66
C ILE A 112 20.79 -30.11 -9.97
N ARG A 113 21.58 -29.13 -10.43
CA ARG A 113 22.87 -28.79 -9.78
C ARG A 113 22.68 -28.21 -8.38
N ASN A 114 21.63 -27.43 -8.16
CA ASN A 114 21.28 -26.89 -6.84
C ASN A 114 20.71 -27.98 -5.90
N TYR A 115 19.99 -28.96 -6.43
CA TYR A 115 19.41 -30.04 -5.63
C TYR A 115 20.42 -31.13 -5.26
N LEU A 116 21.43 -31.37 -6.11
CA LEU A 116 22.46 -32.39 -5.89
C LEU A 116 23.70 -31.87 -5.14
N GLN A 117 23.71 -30.62 -4.70
CA GLN A 117 24.76 -30.10 -3.84
C GLN A 117 24.25 -30.12 -2.39
N PRO A 118 24.53 -31.17 -1.60
CA PRO A 118 24.26 -31.14 -0.18
C PRO A 118 25.30 -30.22 0.45
N SER A 119 24.96 -28.95 0.61
CA SER A 119 25.63 -28.13 1.62
C SER A 119 25.12 -28.62 2.97
N GLY A 120 26.00 -29.33 3.67
CA GLY A 120 25.83 -29.60 5.08
C GLY A 120 25.75 -28.30 5.87
N ASP A 121 25.08 -28.44 7.00
CA ASP A 121 24.96 -27.51 8.12
C ASP A 121 23.78 -26.51 8.09
N ASP A 122 23.11 -26.51 9.25
CA ASP A 122 22.09 -25.60 9.76
C ASP A 122 20.62 -25.77 9.31
N PHE A 123 20.02 -26.79 9.92
CA PHE A 123 18.57 -26.98 10.07
C PHE A 123 17.89 -25.85 10.91
N THR A 124 18.64 -24.96 11.57
CA THR A 124 18.10 -23.89 12.43
C THR A 124 17.83 -22.57 11.71
N THR A 125 18.26 -22.39 10.47
CA THR A 125 18.12 -21.10 9.74
C THR A 125 16.87 -21.04 8.85
N ARG A 126 15.94 -21.99 9.00
CA ARG A 126 14.74 -22.07 8.14
C ARG A 126 13.58 -21.15 8.54
N SER A 127 13.75 -20.34 9.59
CA SER A 127 12.72 -19.38 10.03
C SER A 127 13.02 -17.91 9.72
N ALA A 128 14.19 -17.59 9.15
CA ALA A 128 14.43 -16.27 8.56
C ALA A 128 14.40 -16.41 7.03
N ALA A 129 13.34 -15.88 6.42
CA ALA A 129 13.05 -15.89 5.01
C ALA A 129 14.29 -15.81 4.10
N THR A 130 14.75 -16.96 3.60
CA THR A 130 15.67 -17.00 2.47
C THR A 130 14.91 -16.51 1.25
N MET A 131 15.03 -15.20 0.99
CA MET A 131 14.58 -14.59 -0.26
C MET A 131 15.04 -15.49 -1.41
N SER A 132 14.09 -15.97 -2.21
CA SER A 132 14.44 -16.80 -3.36
C SER A 132 15.33 -15.98 -4.30
N THR A 133 16.24 -16.62 -5.03
CA THR A 133 17.09 -15.92 -6.01
C THR A 133 16.27 -15.12 -7.03
N PHE A 134 15.01 -15.51 -7.26
CA PHE A 134 14.03 -14.76 -8.02
C PHE A 134 13.63 -13.42 -7.37
N GLU A 135 13.38 -13.40 -6.06
CA GLU A 135 13.10 -12.18 -5.31
C GLU A 135 14.31 -11.23 -5.25
N LYS A 136 15.53 -11.76 -5.14
CA LYS A 136 16.76 -10.93 -5.24
C LYS A 136 16.90 -10.28 -6.62
N VAL A 137 16.56 -10.99 -7.69
CA VAL A 137 16.59 -10.44 -9.05
C VAL A 137 15.47 -9.41 -9.24
N LEU A 138 14.27 -9.67 -8.73
CA LEU A 138 13.14 -8.72 -8.78
C LEU A 138 13.41 -7.43 -7.97
N ALA A 139 14.02 -7.55 -6.79
CA ALA A 139 14.48 -6.42 -5.99
C ALA A 139 15.55 -5.60 -6.74
N LYS A 140 16.48 -6.26 -7.43
CA LYS A 140 17.53 -5.58 -8.21
C LYS A 140 17.01 -4.90 -9.48
N VAL A 141 15.92 -5.41 -10.06
CA VAL A 141 15.21 -4.79 -11.20
C VAL A 141 14.19 -3.73 -10.73
N GLY A 142 14.00 -3.56 -9.42
CA GLY A 142 13.09 -2.55 -8.84
C GLY A 142 11.61 -2.90 -8.98
N LEU A 143 11.28 -4.17 -9.23
CA LEU A 143 9.91 -4.67 -9.39
C LEU A 143 9.27 -5.10 -8.07
N MET A 144 10.03 -5.15 -6.97
CA MET A 144 9.54 -5.40 -5.62
C MET A 144 10.06 -4.34 -4.67
N ASP A 145 9.19 -3.89 -3.76
CA ASP A 145 9.57 -2.99 -2.68
C ASP A 145 10.35 -3.79 -1.65
N THR A 146 11.64 -3.48 -1.47
CA THR A 146 12.45 -4.17 -0.46
C THR A 146 12.01 -3.70 0.92
N PRO A 147 12.10 -4.54 1.97
CA PRO A 147 11.80 -4.11 3.34
C PRO A 147 12.65 -2.90 3.78
N GLN A 148 13.83 -2.73 3.20
CA GLN A 148 14.69 -1.57 3.40
C GLN A 148 14.13 -0.30 2.73
N ARG A 149 13.59 -0.38 1.52
CA ARG A 149 12.99 0.78 0.83
C ARG A 149 11.71 1.25 1.50
N SER A 150 10.85 0.32 1.92
CA SER A 150 9.61 0.67 2.62
C SER A 150 9.91 1.34 3.97
N ARG A 151 11.00 0.93 4.63
CA ARG A 151 11.51 1.58 5.84
C ARG A 151 12.07 2.98 5.58
N GLU A 152 12.94 3.13 4.60
CA GLU A 152 13.50 4.43 4.20
C GLU A 152 12.37 5.41 3.88
N ARG A 153 11.33 4.95 3.17
CA ARG A 153 10.14 5.74 2.87
C ARG A 153 9.41 6.20 4.14
N ARG A 154 9.18 5.30 5.11
CA ARG A 154 8.54 5.65 6.39
C ARG A 154 9.34 6.71 7.16
N ILE A 155 10.66 6.57 7.22
CA ILE A 155 11.54 7.56 7.85
C ILE A 155 11.41 8.91 7.15
N GLN A 156 11.40 8.93 5.81
CA GLN A 156 11.24 10.16 5.03
C GLN A 156 9.88 10.83 5.27
N GLU A 157 8.80 10.04 5.32
CA GLU A 157 7.45 10.52 5.60
C GLU A 157 7.37 11.16 7.01
N GLN A 158 7.87 10.47 8.04
CA GLN A 158 7.95 11.01 9.40
C GLN A 158 8.79 12.30 9.44
N GLN A 159 9.90 12.35 8.72
CA GLN A 159 10.81 13.49 8.73
C GLN A 159 10.21 14.73 8.05
N ALA A 160 9.43 14.53 6.97
CA ALA A 160 8.65 15.59 6.36
C ALA A 160 7.59 16.14 7.34
N ALA A 161 6.89 15.25 8.05
CA ALA A 161 5.92 15.65 9.06
C ALA A 161 6.59 16.46 10.20
N ILE A 162 7.73 15.98 10.71
CA ILE A 162 8.54 16.69 11.71
C ILE A 162 8.96 18.08 11.22
N SER A 163 9.40 18.23 9.96
CA SER A 163 9.75 19.55 9.42
C SER A 163 8.56 20.51 9.39
N TYR A 164 7.38 20.02 9.01
CA TYR A 164 6.16 20.82 8.99
C TYR A 164 5.81 21.39 10.37
N TRP A 165 5.84 20.55 11.41
CA TRP A 165 5.55 21.01 12.77
C TRP A 165 6.65 21.90 13.34
N ASN A 166 7.92 21.62 13.00
CA ASN A 166 9.03 22.45 13.40
C ASN A 166 8.87 23.88 12.85
N ASP A 167 8.53 24.06 11.58
CA ASP A 167 8.32 25.40 11.00
C ASP A 167 7.19 26.16 11.71
N ARG A 168 6.10 25.47 12.04
CA ARG A 168 4.97 26.04 12.79
C ARG A 168 5.35 26.43 14.21
N VAL A 169 6.11 25.59 14.90
CA VAL A 169 6.71 25.90 16.20
C VAL A 169 7.60 27.15 16.11
N GLN A 170 8.50 27.21 15.13
CA GLN A 170 9.40 28.36 14.97
C GLN A 170 8.63 29.67 14.74
N ALA A 171 7.54 29.64 13.99
CA ALA A 171 6.68 30.80 13.79
C ALA A 171 6.04 31.30 15.10
N ARG A 172 5.62 30.40 15.99
CA ARG A 172 5.06 30.74 17.31
C ARG A 172 6.11 31.07 18.37
N ARG A 173 7.34 30.58 18.21
CA ARG A 173 8.44 30.71 19.17
C ARG A 173 8.73 32.15 19.60
N VAL A 174 8.38 33.13 18.77
CA VAL A 174 8.50 34.57 19.06
C VAL A 174 7.59 35.01 20.22
N GLN A 175 6.45 34.35 20.41
CA GLN A 175 5.45 34.69 21.41
C GLN A 175 5.73 34.05 22.78
N TRP A 176 6.63 33.07 22.82
CA TRP A 176 6.95 32.34 24.04
C TRP A 176 7.87 33.13 24.96
N ASP A 177 7.66 32.96 26.26
CA ASP A 177 8.57 33.49 27.27
C ASP A 177 9.92 32.74 27.24
N ARG A 178 10.89 33.23 28.01
CA ARG A 178 12.22 32.63 28.03
C ARG A 178 12.22 31.22 28.62
N VAL A 179 11.40 30.97 29.64
CA VAL A 179 11.36 29.67 30.33
C VAL A 179 10.82 28.59 29.40
N THR A 180 9.74 28.87 28.65
CA THR A 180 9.16 27.93 27.68
C THR A 180 10.12 27.60 26.54
N ARG A 181 10.79 28.63 25.98
CA ARG A 181 11.82 28.42 24.94
C ARG A 181 12.97 27.56 25.44
N ASP A 182 13.51 27.88 26.61
CA ASP A 182 14.63 27.13 27.18
C ASP A 182 14.23 25.68 27.51
N ALA A 183 12.98 25.45 27.94
CA ALA A 183 12.46 24.10 28.17
C ALA A 183 12.30 23.30 26.87
N PHE A 184 11.71 23.91 25.84
CA PHE A 184 11.59 23.32 24.51
C PHE A 184 12.95 22.94 23.93
N ASP A 185 13.91 23.88 23.91
CA ASP A 185 15.23 23.67 23.33
C ASP A 185 15.99 22.52 24.02
N ARG A 186 15.88 22.40 25.36
CA ARG A 186 16.48 21.29 26.11
C ARG A 186 15.85 19.95 25.74
N ASN A 187 14.53 19.86 25.69
CA ASN A 187 13.82 18.62 25.37
C ASN A 187 14.09 18.19 23.93
N LEU A 188 13.99 19.14 22.98
CA LEU A 188 14.24 18.87 21.57
C LEU A 188 15.67 18.36 21.35
N LYS A 189 16.65 18.96 22.03
CA LYS A 189 18.05 18.54 21.93
C LYS A 189 18.25 17.08 22.37
N VAL A 190 17.66 16.66 23.49
CA VAL A 190 17.78 15.26 23.98
C VAL A 190 17.17 14.27 22.99
N ILE A 191 16.02 14.62 22.42
CA ILE A 191 15.36 13.80 21.41
C ILE A 191 16.20 13.74 20.12
N ASP A 192 16.72 14.86 19.65
CA ASP A 192 17.57 14.93 18.45
C ASP A 192 18.85 14.12 18.58
N GLU A 193 19.49 14.16 19.75
CA GLU A 193 20.66 13.32 20.05
C GLU A 193 20.30 11.83 20.01
N SER A 194 19.13 11.46 20.52
CA SER A 194 18.63 10.08 20.50
C SER A 194 18.34 9.59 19.07
N VAL A 195 17.67 10.41 18.25
CA VAL A 195 17.43 10.12 16.82
C VAL A 195 18.75 9.90 16.09
N ALA A 196 19.72 10.80 16.28
CA ALA A 196 21.03 10.71 15.64
C ALA A 196 21.79 9.42 16.03
N GLN A 197 21.70 9.00 17.29
CA GLN A 197 22.31 7.77 17.77
C GLN A 197 21.71 6.53 17.09
N TYR A 198 20.38 6.39 17.09
CA TYR A 198 19.73 5.23 16.46
C TYR A 198 19.95 5.22 14.94
N MET A 199 19.89 6.37 14.27
CA MET A 199 20.23 6.46 12.85
C MET A 199 21.67 6.01 12.57
N GLN A 200 22.62 6.30 13.48
CA GLN A 200 24.00 5.88 13.33
C GLN A 200 24.17 4.38 13.56
N ILE A 201 23.50 3.80 14.56
CA ILE A 201 23.48 2.35 14.81
C ILE A 201 22.94 1.63 13.57
N LEU A 202 21.83 2.12 13.01
CA LEU A 202 21.18 1.52 11.85
C LEU A 202 21.97 1.64 10.54
N LYS A 203 22.91 2.60 10.46
CA LYS A 203 23.88 2.65 9.36
C LYS A 203 24.95 1.57 9.47
N GLN A 204 25.29 1.17 10.69
CA GLN A 204 26.30 0.15 10.97
C GLN A 204 25.68 -1.25 10.93
N ASP A 205 24.47 -1.40 11.49
CA ASP A 205 23.69 -2.62 11.51
C ASP A 205 22.25 -2.35 11.02
N PRO A 206 22.00 -2.51 9.71
CA PRO A 206 20.69 -2.27 9.12
C PRO A 206 19.61 -3.27 9.54
N GLU A 207 20.00 -4.43 10.08
CA GLU A 207 19.10 -5.54 10.44
C GLU A 207 18.73 -5.54 11.93
N ASP A 208 19.23 -4.59 12.71
CA ASP A 208 18.88 -4.42 14.13
C ASP A 208 17.42 -3.94 14.30
N GLU A 209 16.52 -4.90 14.57
CA GLU A 209 15.09 -4.68 14.82
C GLU A 209 14.82 -3.76 16.00
N LEU A 210 15.61 -3.87 17.08
CA LEU A 210 15.41 -3.06 18.29
C LEU A 210 15.69 -1.59 18.00
N SER A 211 16.81 -1.29 17.32
CA SER A 211 17.13 0.08 16.94
C SER A 211 16.12 0.68 15.96
N VAL A 212 15.42 -0.15 15.17
CA VAL A 212 14.29 0.31 14.34
C VAL A 212 13.15 0.80 15.21
N GLU A 213 12.69 -0.04 16.14
CA GLU A 213 11.56 0.28 17.02
C GLU A 213 11.86 1.50 17.90
N MET A 214 13.08 1.57 18.44
CA MET A 214 13.52 2.71 19.25
C MET A 214 13.59 4.00 18.43
N LEU A 215 14.04 3.95 17.17
CA LEU A 215 14.03 5.12 16.28
C LEU A 215 12.60 5.60 16.03
N ASP A 216 11.68 4.69 15.72
CA ASP A 216 10.27 5.02 15.49
C ASP A 216 9.61 5.65 16.73
N ALA A 217 9.88 5.10 17.92
CA ALA A 217 9.40 5.65 19.18
C ALA A 217 9.91 7.08 19.42
N VAL A 218 11.22 7.32 19.28
CA VAL A 218 11.80 8.65 19.48
C VAL A 218 11.31 9.65 18.43
N MET A 219 11.13 9.23 17.18
CA MET A 219 10.56 10.08 16.13
C MET A 219 9.09 10.45 16.43
N SER A 220 8.31 9.51 16.98
CA SER A 220 6.96 9.78 17.47
C SER A 220 6.96 10.77 18.65
N ASP A 221 7.86 10.61 19.61
CA ASP A 221 8.00 11.55 20.73
C ASP A 221 8.38 12.96 20.26
N LYS A 222 9.32 13.05 19.30
CA LYS A 222 9.69 14.33 18.66
C LYS A 222 8.47 15.00 18.04
N MET A 223 7.67 14.23 17.32
CA MET A 223 6.47 14.70 16.66
C MET A 223 5.42 15.19 17.66
N SER A 224 5.21 14.45 18.76
CA SER A 224 4.31 14.86 19.85
C SER A 224 4.77 16.17 20.48
N LEU A 225 6.05 16.28 20.84
CA LEU A 225 6.61 17.50 21.42
C LEU A 225 6.41 18.70 20.50
N LEU A 226 6.66 18.54 19.20
CA LEU A 226 6.47 19.62 18.24
C LEU A 226 4.99 20.01 18.10
N ARG A 227 4.06 19.05 18.11
CA ARG A 227 2.62 19.32 18.06
C ARG A 227 2.15 20.07 19.30
N ASP A 228 2.50 19.59 20.49
CA ASP A 228 2.08 20.20 21.75
C ASP A 228 2.50 21.67 21.83
N PHE A 229 3.75 21.96 21.46
CA PHE A 229 4.25 23.32 21.43
C PHE A 229 3.71 24.15 20.26
N ALA A 230 3.35 23.53 19.14
CA ALA A 230 2.72 24.23 18.02
C ALA A 230 1.28 24.68 18.34
N ASP A 231 0.66 24.12 19.38
CA ASP A 231 -0.70 24.42 19.80
C ASP A 231 -0.79 25.33 21.05
N LEU A 232 0.30 25.47 21.82
CA LEU A 232 0.50 26.52 22.85
C LEU A 232 0.40 27.94 22.29
#